data_AF-A0A8S3GL56-F1
#
_entry.id   AF-A0A8S3GL56-F1
#
_cell.length_a   1.000
_cell.length_b   1.000
_cell.length_c   1.000
_cell.angle_alpha   90.00
_cell.angle_beta   90.00
_cell.angle_gamma   90.00
#
_symmetry.space_group_name_H-M   'P 1'
#
loop_
_entity.id
_entity.type
_entity.pdbx_description
1 polymer ?
#
loop_
_entity_poly.entity_id
_entity_poly.type
_entity_poly.pdbx_seq_one_letter_code
_entity_poly.pdbx_strand_id
1 'polypeptide(L)'
;LFGTNNFQCQTNYILVILRAFYGRGSRCDYSPGDCTSEADNVYRLCSGKQKCSVPFLNPVTLPECNRVTANYLFVEYQCLPTPTIVSNTADLCIGQISDFNGTSGILQSTSYPSYIQTQCTNVTLSSLDGSNLVMHMYLIDLSISSSDPHTGECLN
;
A
#
# COMPACT_ATOMS: atom_id res chain seq x y z
N LEU A 1 14.54 7.85 -20.61
CA LEU A 1 13.30 7.55 -19.87
C LEU A 1 13.21 8.49 -18.69
N PHE A 2 12.97 9.77 -18.94
CA PHE A 2 12.77 10.76 -17.90
C PHE A 2 11.37 11.31 -18.04
N GLY A 3 10.59 11.30 -16.96
CA GLY A 3 9.21 11.77 -16.99
C GLY A 3 8.47 11.51 -15.69
N THR A 4 7.18 11.80 -15.72
CA THR A 4 6.28 11.58 -14.59
C THR A 4 5.29 10.49 -14.97
N ASN A 5 5.27 9.40 -14.21
CA ASN A 5 4.27 8.34 -14.37
C ASN A 5 3.01 8.74 -13.61
N ASN A 6 1.86 8.72 -14.27
CA ASN A 6 0.59 9.12 -13.68
C ASN A 6 -0.31 7.89 -13.55
N PHE A 7 -0.81 7.66 -12.34
CA PHE A 7 -1.74 6.58 -12.05
C PHE A 7 -3.08 7.17 -11.63
N GLN A 8 -4.17 6.57 -12.09
CA GLN A 8 -5.50 7.11 -11.87
C GLN A 8 -6.57 6.01 -11.87
N CYS A 9 -7.47 6.10 -10.90
CA CYS A 9 -8.74 5.38 -10.88
C CYS A 9 -9.91 6.27 -11.32
N GLN A 10 -11.05 5.64 -11.59
CA GLN A 10 -12.30 6.34 -11.90
C GLN A 10 -12.79 7.18 -10.69
N THR A 11 -13.73 8.10 -10.93
CA THR A 11 -14.45 8.78 -9.85
C THR A 11 -14.97 7.76 -8.85
N ASN A 12 -14.82 8.02 -7.55
CA ASN A 12 -15.27 7.12 -6.49
C ASN A 12 -14.45 5.82 -6.37
N TYR A 13 -13.19 5.82 -6.79
CA TYR A 13 -12.25 4.72 -6.57
C TYR A 13 -10.90 5.24 -6.09
N ILE A 14 -10.20 4.42 -5.30
CA ILE A 14 -8.84 4.67 -4.82
C ILE A 14 -7.87 3.63 -5.37
N LEU A 15 -6.61 4.05 -5.52
CA LEU A 15 -5.48 3.21 -5.88
C LEU A 15 -5.09 2.34 -4.69
N VAL A 16 -5.01 1.03 -4.89
CA VAL A 16 -4.30 0.10 -4.01
C VAL A 16 -3.14 -0.47 -4.79
N ILE A 17 -1.93 -0.15 -4.35
CA ILE A 17 -0.70 -0.62 -4.99
C ILE A 17 -0.47 -2.06 -4.56
N LEU A 18 -0.48 -2.98 -5.53
CA LEU A 18 -0.25 -4.40 -5.30
C LEU A 18 1.24 -4.73 -5.32
N ARG A 19 1.97 -4.15 -6.27
CA ARG A 19 3.42 -4.26 -6.41
C ARG A 19 3.97 -2.99 -7.05
N ALA A 20 5.10 -2.50 -6.55
CA ALA A 20 5.83 -1.43 -7.20
C ALA A 20 7.34 -1.59 -7.00
N PHE A 21 8.08 -1.62 -8.09
CA PHE A 21 9.53 -1.74 -8.06
C PHE A 21 10.17 -1.03 -9.26
N TYR A 22 11.38 -0.53 -9.04
CA TYR A 22 12.27 -0.12 -10.11
C TYR A 22 13.04 -1.34 -10.60
N GLY A 23 13.24 -1.44 -11.91
CA GLY A 23 13.93 -2.58 -12.48
C GLY A 23 14.94 -2.22 -13.54
N ARG A 24 15.86 -3.15 -13.75
CA ARG A 24 16.86 -3.13 -14.81
C ARG A 24 16.80 -4.44 -15.58
N GLY A 25 16.29 -4.35 -16.80
CA GLY A 25 16.22 -5.46 -17.74
C GLY A 25 16.85 -5.13 -19.10
N SER A 26 16.77 -6.08 -20.03
CA SER A 26 17.14 -5.86 -21.43
C SER A 26 16.15 -4.94 -22.16
N ARG A 27 14.92 -4.81 -21.62
CA ARG A 27 13.84 -3.98 -22.14
C ARG A 27 13.36 -2.99 -21.08
N CYS A 28 12.40 -2.15 -21.45
CA CYS A 28 11.82 -1.12 -20.57
C CYS A 28 10.48 -1.57 -19.98
N ASP A 29 10.33 -2.87 -19.78
CA ASP A 29 9.18 -3.57 -19.22
C ASP A 29 9.69 -4.73 -18.35
N TYR A 30 8.85 -5.15 -17.40
CA TYR A 30 9.20 -6.20 -16.47
C TYR A 30 9.31 -7.56 -17.18
N SER A 31 10.43 -8.25 -16.97
CA SER A 31 10.62 -9.66 -17.33
C SER A 31 11.05 -10.49 -16.11
N PRO A 32 10.64 -11.77 -16.02
CA PRO A 32 11.17 -12.67 -15.00
C PRO A 32 12.70 -12.76 -15.08
N GLY A 33 13.38 -12.51 -13.96
CA GLY A 33 14.84 -12.52 -13.88
C GLY A 33 15.50 -11.15 -14.05
N ASP A 34 14.74 -10.09 -14.33
CA ASP A 34 15.25 -8.72 -14.21
C ASP A 34 15.66 -8.45 -12.76
N CYS A 35 16.68 -7.60 -12.61
CA CYS A 35 17.06 -7.15 -11.28
C CYS A 35 16.17 -5.98 -10.84
N THR A 36 15.58 -6.08 -9.65
CA THR A 36 14.58 -5.14 -9.15
C THR A 36 14.92 -4.62 -7.75
N SER A 37 14.44 -3.43 -7.45
CA SER A 37 14.50 -2.77 -6.15
C SER A 37 13.11 -2.23 -5.81
N GLU A 38 12.66 -2.41 -4.57
CA GLU A 38 11.34 -1.92 -4.14
C GLU A 38 11.19 -0.42 -4.35
N ALA A 39 9.99 -0.01 -4.79
CA ALA A 39 9.67 1.39 -5.05
C ALA A 39 8.76 1.95 -3.93
N ASP A 40 9.26 1.99 -2.70
CA ASP A 40 8.54 2.46 -1.51
C ASP A 40 7.86 3.83 -1.70
N ASN A 41 8.48 4.69 -2.49
CA ASN A 41 7.92 6.00 -2.80
C ASN A 41 6.60 5.92 -3.57
N VAL A 42 6.35 4.88 -4.36
CA VAL A 42 5.09 4.67 -5.08
C VAL A 42 3.96 4.41 -4.10
N TYR A 43 4.13 3.47 -3.17
CA TYR A 43 3.14 3.18 -2.14
C TYR A 43 2.79 4.46 -1.37
N ARG A 44 3.81 5.17 -0.88
CA ARG A 44 3.62 6.45 -0.16
C ARG A 44 2.90 7.53 -0.95
N LEU A 45 3.17 7.64 -2.25
CA LEU A 45 2.61 8.70 -3.07
C LEU A 45 1.21 8.37 -3.59
N CYS A 46 0.88 7.08 -3.73
CA CYS A 46 -0.27 6.62 -4.52
C CYS A 46 -1.34 5.90 -3.73
N SER A 47 -0.99 5.09 -2.72
CA SER A 47 -1.97 4.30 -1.97
C SER A 47 -3.09 5.18 -1.39
N GLY A 48 -4.34 4.75 -1.57
CA GLY A 48 -5.54 5.45 -1.10
C GLY A 48 -5.90 6.74 -1.83
N LYS A 49 -5.14 7.14 -2.87
CA LYS A 49 -5.48 8.31 -3.68
C LYS A 49 -6.24 7.87 -4.92
N GLN A 50 -7.12 8.72 -5.43
CA GLN A 50 -7.73 8.50 -6.74
C GLN A 50 -6.71 8.70 -7.87
N LYS A 51 -5.78 9.64 -7.70
CA LYS A 51 -4.76 9.99 -8.68
C LYS A 51 -3.44 10.27 -7.97
N CYS A 52 -2.33 9.84 -8.56
CA CYS A 52 -0.99 10.18 -8.11
C CYS A 52 -0.03 10.31 -9.30
N SER A 53 1.11 10.92 -9.01
CA SER A 53 2.18 11.15 -9.97
C SER A 53 3.51 10.76 -9.33
N VAL A 54 4.26 9.88 -9.99
CA VAL A 54 5.56 9.40 -9.52
C VAL A 54 6.64 9.91 -10.48
N PRO A 55 7.55 10.79 -10.01
CA PRO A 55 8.64 11.28 -10.84
C PRO A 55 9.68 10.18 -11.07
N PHE A 56 10.08 9.99 -12.32
CA PHE A 56 11.21 9.17 -12.75
C PHE A 56 12.21 10.07 -13.48
N LEU A 57 12.66 11.12 -12.79
CA LEU A 57 13.43 12.23 -13.37
C LEU A 57 14.93 12.12 -13.10
N ASN A 58 15.35 11.30 -12.14
CA ASN A 58 16.74 11.06 -11.80
C ASN A 58 17.11 9.59 -12.01
N PRO A 59 18.38 9.26 -12.30
CA PRO A 59 18.86 7.88 -12.30
C PRO A 59 18.52 7.22 -10.96
N VAL A 60 17.54 6.32 -10.94
CA VAL A 60 17.25 5.51 -9.75
C VAL A 60 18.28 4.39 -9.72
N THR A 61 19.26 4.55 -8.84
CA THR A 61 20.26 3.53 -8.56
C THR A 61 19.61 2.41 -7.75
N LEU A 62 19.77 1.17 -8.19
CA LEU A 62 19.20 -0.02 -7.56
C LEU A 62 20.23 -0.66 -6.62
N PRO A 63 20.11 -0.50 -5.28
CA PRO A 63 21.08 -1.03 -4.33
C PRO A 63 21.26 -2.55 -4.45
N GLU A 64 20.17 -3.29 -4.64
CA GLU A 64 20.11 -4.76 -4.73
C GLU A 64 20.67 -5.29 -6.05
N CYS A 65 20.96 -4.40 -7.00
CA CYS A 65 21.40 -4.72 -8.35
C CYS A 65 22.80 -4.21 -8.65
N ASN A 66 23.72 -4.30 -7.70
CA ASN A 66 25.10 -3.78 -7.84
C ASN A 66 25.13 -2.29 -8.22
N ARG A 67 24.16 -1.51 -7.74
CA ARG A 67 24.05 -0.06 -7.99
C ARG A 67 23.93 0.31 -9.48
N VAL A 68 23.34 -0.56 -10.30
CA VAL A 68 22.96 -0.19 -11.67
C VAL A 68 21.76 0.75 -11.67
N THR A 69 21.65 1.57 -12.71
CA THR A 69 20.50 2.47 -12.91
C THR A 69 19.31 1.72 -13.48
N ALA A 70 18.14 1.85 -12.87
CA ALA A 70 16.88 1.37 -13.41
C ALA A 70 16.60 1.94 -14.81
N ASN A 71 16.01 1.12 -15.67
CA ASN A 71 15.46 1.58 -16.95
C ASN A 71 13.94 1.54 -17.01
N TYR A 72 13.27 1.03 -15.97
CA TYR A 72 11.81 1.12 -15.86
C TYR A 72 11.36 1.22 -14.40
N LEU A 73 10.11 1.67 -14.27
CA LEU A 73 9.31 1.57 -13.06
C LEU A 73 8.13 0.65 -13.39
N PHE A 74 7.98 -0.45 -12.66
CA PHE A 74 6.81 -1.32 -12.73
C PHE A 74 5.86 -0.97 -11.59
N VAL A 75 4.58 -0.82 -11.90
CA VAL A 75 3.53 -0.62 -10.91
C VAL A 75 2.32 -1.44 -11.32
N GLU A 76 1.91 -2.33 -10.44
CA GLU A 76 0.65 -3.05 -10.50
C GLU A 76 -0.26 -2.49 -9.40
N TYR A 77 -1.48 -2.10 -9.79
CA TYR A 77 -2.45 -1.53 -8.88
C TYR A 77 -3.86 -1.99 -9.22
N GLN A 78 -4.73 -1.93 -8.23
CA GLN A 78 -6.17 -2.12 -8.39
C GLN A 78 -6.92 -0.84 -7.99
N CYS A 79 -8.12 -0.67 -8.52
CA CYS A 79 -9.03 0.39 -8.14
C CYS A 79 -10.11 -0.17 -7.22
N LEU A 80 -10.18 0.30 -5.98
CA LEU A 80 -11.23 -0.08 -5.03
C LEU A 80 -12.29 1.02 -4.91
N PRO A 81 -13.60 0.69 -5.01
CA PRO A 81 -14.66 1.69 -4.90
C PRO A 81 -14.73 2.32 -3.50
N THR A 82 -14.72 3.64 -3.41
CA THR A 82 -14.85 4.39 -2.16
C THR A 82 -16.27 4.56 -1.62
N PRO A 83 -17.37 4.68 -2.40
CA PRO A 83 -18.71 4.87 -1.87
C PRO A 83 -19.15 3.66 -1.05
N THR A 84 -18.83 2.46 -1.51
CA THR A 84 -19.08 1.21 -0.80
C THR A 84 -18.29 1.12 0.51
N ILE A 85 -17.10 1.71 0.53
CA ILE A 85 -16.23 1.83 1.70
C ILE A 85 -16.71 2.96 2.64
N VAL A 86 -17.36 4.02 2.17
CA VAL A 86 -17.68 5.18 3.05
C VAL A 86 -19.15 5.17 3.51
N SER A 87 -20.10 4.70 2.70
CA SER A 87 -21.53 4.83 3.04
C SER A 87 -22.00 3.85 4.13
N ASN A 88 -21.30 2.72 4.31
CA ASN A 88 -21.54 1.74 5.37
C ASN A 88 -20.22 1.38 6.11
N THR A 89 -19.20 2.22 5.91
CA THR A 89 -17.86 2.26 6.52
C THR A 89 -17.83 2.81 7.96
N ALA A 90 -17.67 2.03 9.03
CA ALA A 90 -17.19 2.58 10.31
C ALA A 90 -15.66 2.56 10.37
N ASP A 91 -15.08 3.65 10.86
CA ASP A 91 -13.67 3.68 11.27
C ASP A 91 -13.53 2.90 12.59
N LEU A 92 -12.95 1.70 12.48
CA LEU A 92 -12.78 0.78 13.58
C LEU A 92 -11.72 1.26 14.59
N CYS A 93 -10.92 2.27 14.28
CA CYS A 93 -9.92 2.84 15.19
C CYS A 93 -10.44 4.00 16.06
N ILE A 94 -11.63 4.55 15.78
CA ILE A 94 -12.19 5.72 16.49
C ILE A 94 -13.40 5.37 17.38
N GLY A 95 -14.03 4.20 17.23
CA GLY A 95 -15.28 3.87 17.91
C GLY A 95 -15.34 2.48 18.54
N GLN A 96 -16.00 2.38 19.70
CA GLN A 96 -16.45 1.12 20.29
C GLN A 96 -17.39 0.41 19.30
N ILE A 97 -17.01 -0.78 18.84
CA ILE A 97 -17.78 -1.60 17.88
C ILE A 97 -19.12 -2.09 18.48
N SER A 98 -19.35 -1.88 19.77
CA SER A 98 -20.53 -2.35 20.49
C SER A 98 -21.87 -1.90 19.89
N ASP A 99 -21.90 -0.81 19.11
CA ASP A 99 -23.10 -0.29 18.45
C ASP A 99 -23.06 -0.43 16.92
N PHE A 100 -22.10 -1.17 16.38
CA PHE A 100 -21.93 -1.31 14.94
C PHE A 100 -22.90 -2.34 14.36
N ASN A 101 -23.98 -1.84 13.77
CA ASN A 101 -25.01 -2.66 13.11
C ASN A 101 -24.68 -2.98 11.63
N GLY A 102 -23.44 -2.71 11.19
CA GLY A 102 -23.02 -2.88 9.81
C GLY A 102 -22.29 -4.21 9.57
N THR A 103 -22.27 -4.66 8.31
CA THR A 103 -21.62 -5.92 7.90
C THR A 103 -20.17 -5.75 7.43
N SER A 104 -19.60 -4.54 7.53
CA SER A 104 -18.27 -4.20 6.99
C SER A 104 -17.64 -3.04 7.77
N GLY A 105 -16.32 -3.00 7.94
CA GLY A 105 -15.61 -1.95 8.70
C GLY A 105 -14.24 -1.66 8.07
N ILE A 106 -13.68 -0.47 8.34
CA ILE A 106 -12.31 -0.12 7.92
C ILE A 106 -11.44 0.06 9.16
N LEU A 107 -10.30 -0.64 9.19
CA LEU A 107 -9.20 -0.31 10.09
C LEU A 107 -8.31 0.72 9.39
N GLN A 108 -8.48 2.00 9.74
CA GLN A 108 -7.64 3.07 9.23
C GLN A 108 -6.78 3.61 10.38
N SER A 109 -5.45 3.62 10.23
CA SER A 109 -4.63 4.37 11.18
C SER A 109 -4.99 5.85 11.07
N THR A 110 -5.10 6.55 12.20
CA THR A 110 -5.50 7.97 12.20
C THR A 110 -4.53 8.85 11.41
N SER A 111 -3.32 8.35 11.18
CA SER A 111 -2.28 8.99 10.37
C SER A 111 -2.12 8.38 8.98
N TYR A 112 -3.06 7.58 8.49
CA TYR A 112 -3.06 7.22 7.09
C TYR A 112 -3.46 8.46 6.25
N PRO A 113 -2.75 8.82 5.17
CA PRO A 113 -1.59 8.17 4.55
C PRO A 113 -0.24 8.80 4.93
N SER A 114 -0.14 9.57 6.01
CA SER A 114 1.12 10.20 6.46
C SER A 114 2.12 9.23 7.11
N TYR A 115 1.80 7.94 7.23
CA TYR A 115 2.63 6.86 7.79
C TYR A 115 3.19 7.15 9.20
N ILE A 116 2.57 8.07 9.95
CA ILE A 116 2.94 8.29 11.35
C ILE A 116 2.36 7.14 12.17
N GLN A 117 3.21 6.42 12.89
CA GLN A 117 2.77 5.29 13.69
C GLN A 117 1.81 5.78 14.77
N THR A 118 0.53 5.49 14.58
CA THR A 118 -0.54 5.79 15.51
C THR A 118 -1.16 4.47 15.92
N GLN A 119 -1.27 4.28 17.24
CA GLN A 119 -1.77 3.04 17.78
C GLN A 119 -3.31 3.09 17.72
N CYS A 120 -3.92 2.20 16.93
CA CYS A 120 -5.32 1.89 17.14
C CYS A 120 -5.41 1.14 18.48
N THR A 121 -6.28 1.61 19.37
CA THR A 121 -6.59 0.89 20.61
C THR A 121 -7.15 -0.49 20.29
N ASN A 122 -7.06 -1.44 21.23
CA ASN A 122 -7.50 -2.82 21.03
C ASN A 122 -8.95 -2.86 20.50
N VAL A 123 -9.09 -3.17 19.22
CA VAL A 123 -10.38 -3.31 18.55
C VAL A 123 -10.85 -4.75 18.73
N THR A 124 -11.95 -4.94 19.44
CA THR A 124 -12.56 -6.28 19.61
C THR A 124 -13.85 -6.35 18.80
N LEU A 125 -13.90 -7.26 17.82
CA LEU A 125 -15.12 -7.56 17.07
C LEU A 125 -16.01 -8.48 17.92
N SER A 126 -16.76 -7.90 18.86
CA SER A 126 -17.72 -8.62 19.70
C SER A 126 -19.06 -8.76 18.99
N SER A 127 -19.72 -9.92 19.12
CA SER A 127 -21.06 -10.23 18.55
C SER A 127 -21.08 -10.54 17.05
N LEU A 128 -20.34 -11.58 16.68
CA LEU A 128 -20.50 -12.26 15.39
C LEU A 128 -21.48 -13.44 15.60
N ASP A 129 -22.78 -13.15 15.58
CA ASP A 129 -23.82 -14.14 15.90
C ASP A 129 -23.95 -15.22 14.81
N GLY A 130 -23.98 -16.48 15.25
CA GLY A 130 -24.46 -17.68 14.57
C GLY A 130 -24.22 -17.90 13.07
N SER A 131 -23.19 -18.71 12.75
CA SER A 131 -22.99 -19.52 11.53
C SER A 131 -22.60 -18.82 10.21
N ASN A 132 -21.48 -19.29 9.62
CA ASN A 132 -20.93 -18.95 8.30
C ASN A 132 -20.48 -17.49 8.10
N LEU A 133 -19.52 -17.04 8.90
CA LEU A 133 -18.96 -15.71 8.77
C LEU A 133 -17.72 -15.74 7.87
N VAL A 134 -17.84 -15.13 6.69
CA VAL A 134 -16.71 -14.86 5.80
C VAL A 134 -16.26 -13.43 6.03
N MET A 135 -15.04 -13.26 6.52
CA MET A 135 -14.41 -11.94 6.64
C MET A 135 -13.64 -11.63 5.35
N HIS A 136 -14.05 -10.59 4.64
CA HIS A 136 -13.28 -10.03 3.54
C HIS A 136 -12.43 -8.87 4.06
N MET A 137 -11.13 -9.09 4.20
CA MET A 137 -10.18 -8.04 4.59
C MET A 137 -9.47 -7.50 3.35
N TYR A 138 -9.50 -6.19 3.17
CA TYR A 138 -8.77 -5.49 2.11
C TYR A 138 -7.64 -4.68 2.76
N LEU A 139 -6.41 -5.15 2.57
CA LEU A 139 -5.22 -4.44 3.03
C LEU A 139 -4.85 -3.39 1.97
N ILE A 140 -5.08 -2.12 2.28
CA ILE A 140 -4.75 -1.01 1.36
C ILE A 140 -3.26 -0.71 1.41
N ASP A 141 -2.66 -0.79 2.59
CA ASP A 141 -1.24 -0.60 2.85
C ASP A 141 -0.89 -1.25 4.20
N LEU A 142 0.28 -1.88 4.29
CA LEU A 142 0.82 -2.44 5.52
C LEU A 142 2.33 -2.27 5.53
N SER A 143 2.81 -1.48 6.49
CA SER A 143 4.23 -1.37 6.79
C SER A 143 4.51 -2.08 8.10
N ILE A 144 5.28 -3.16 8.06
CA ILE A 144 5.77 -3.86 9.24
C ILE A 144 7.21 -3.41 9.46
N SER A 145 7.44 -2.47 10.38
CA SER A 145 8.79 -2.15 10.84
C SER A 145 9.11 -2.99 12.06
N SER A 146 10.24 -3.71 12.08
CA SER A 146 10.78 -4.24 13.32
C SER A 146 11.21 -3.07 14.19
N SER A 147 10.60 -2.91 15.37
CA SER A 147 11.06 -1.96 16.39
C SER A 147 12.33 -2.43 17.10
N ASP A 148 13.10 -3.35 16.50
CA ASP A 148 14.32 -3.86 17.10
C ASP A 148 15.51 -2.98 16.69
N PRO A 149 16.15 -2.25 17.62
CA PRO A 149 17.38 -1.52 17.35
C PRO A 149 18.61 -2.45 17.22
N HIS A 150 18.44 -3.78 17.19
CA HIS A 150 19.58 -4.70 17.09
C HIS A 150 19.97 -4.98 15.64
N THR A 151 20.97 -4.22 15.19
CA THR A 151 22.17 -4.71 14.47
C THR A 151 21.97 -6.00 13.66
N GLY A 152 21.48 -5.88 12.44
CA GLY A 152 21.62 -6.90 11.40
C GLY A 152 22.74 -6.50 10.45
N GLU A 153 24.00 -6.64 10.88
CA GLU A 153 25.12 -6.71 9.96
C GLU A 153 24.87 -7.88 8.99
N CYS A 154 24.65 -7.59 7.72
CA CYS A 154 24.94 -8.57 6.68
C CYS A 154 26.45 -8.51 6.42
N LEU A 155 27.22 -9.18 7.28
CA LEU A 155 28.60 -9.56 7.00
C LEU A 155 28.61 -10.97 6.40
N ASN A 156 28.68 -11.04 5.08
CA ASN A 156 29.72 -11.73 4.27
C ASN A 156 29.23 -11.87 2.83
#